data_AF-A0A7C3YS09-F1
#
_entry.id   AF-A0A7C3YS09-F1
#
_cell.length_a   1.000
_cell.length_b   1.000
_cell.length_c   1.000
_cell.angle_alpha   90.00
_cell.angle_beta   90.00
_cell.angle_gamma   90.00
#
_symmetry.space_group_name_H-M   'P 1'
#
loop_
_entity.id
_entity.type
_entity.pdbx_description
1 polymer ?
#
loop_
_entity_poly.entity_id
_entity_poly.type
_entity_poly.pdbx_seq_one_letter_code
_entity_poly.pdbx_strand_id
1 'polypeptide(L)' 'MRTLEKKTIALKLAEALLLLYKGEISIREIEAIPLLDDSRDAKLIARHLRSKFKTKLTTLRVHREEIGSWEEIIKLVR' A
#
# COMPACT_ATOMS: atom_id res chain seq x y z
N MET A 1 -10.34 -19.43 -7.92
CA MET A 1 -10.50 -18.51 -6.78
C MET A 1 -11.40 -17.35 -7.21
N ARG A 2 -12.46 -17.07 -6.46
CA ARG A 2 -13.43 -16.00 -6.76
C ARG A 2 -12.76 -14.62 -6.59
N THR A 3 -13.23 -13.61 -7.32
CA THR A 3 -12.66 -12.25 -7.28
C THR A 3 -12.63 -11.65 -5.88
N LEU A 4 -13.63 -11.95 -5.05
CA LEU A 4 -13.70 -11.48 -3.66
C LEU A 4 -12.60 -12.09 -2.78
N GLU A 5 -12.29 -13.38 -2.96
CA GLU A 5 -11.25 -14.09 -2.21
C GLU A 5 -9.88 -13.52 -2.56
N LYS A 6 -9.63 -13.23 -3.84
CA LYS A 6 -8.42 -12.56 -4.32
C LYS A 6 -8.19 -11.21 -3.65
N LYS A 7 -9.20 -10.34 -3.67
CA LYS A 7 -9.13 -9.01 -3.04
C LYS A 7 -8.92 -9.08 -1.53
N THR A 8 -9.55 -10.06 -0.87
CA THR A 8 -9.36 -10.29 0.57
C THR A 8 -7.92 -10.69 0.89
N ILE A 9 -7.32 -11.58 0.09
CA ILE A 9 -5.92 -11.99 0.24
C ILE A 9 -4.98 -10.80 -0.01
N ALA A 10 -5.21 -10.03 -1.08
CA ALA A 10 -4.41 -8.84 -1.39
C ALA A 10 -4.45 -7.82 -0.25
N LEU A 11 -5.62 -7.58 0.34
CA LEU A 11 -5.75 -6.72 1.52
C LEU A 11 -4.92 -7.27 2.70
N LYS A 12 -5.04 -8.56 3.00
CA LYS A 12 -4.29 -9.19 4.10
C LYS A 12 -2.78 -9.12 3.89
N LEU A 13 -2.31 -9.27 2.65
CA LEU A 13 -0.92 -9.07 2.29
C LEU A 13 -0.48 -7.63 2.53
N ALA A 14 -1.27 -6.64 2.11
CA ALA A 14 -0.96 -5.23 2.36
C ALA A 14 -0.89 -4.89 3.86
N GLU A 15 -1.79 -5.46 4.67
CA GLU A 15 -1.76 -5.34 6.14
C GLU A 15 -0.46 -5.94 6.71
N ALA A 16 -0.08 -7.13 6.25
CA ALA A 16 1.13 -7.81 6.71
C ALA A 16 2.39 -7.03 6.30
N LEU A 17 2.46 -6.55 5.06
CA LEU A 17 3.57 -5.73 4.58
C LEU A 17 3.74 -4.47 5.42
N LEU A 18 2.65 -3.72 5.68
CA LEU A 18 2.70 -2.54 6.53
C LEU A 18 3.20 -2.87 7.94
N LEU A 19 2.71 -3.93 8.57
CA LEU A 19 3.03 -4.26 9.96
C LEU A 19 4.42 -4.88 10.14
N LEU A 20 4.87 -5.68 9.18
CA LEU A 20 6.13 -6.41 9.25
C LEU A 20 7.30 -5.62 8.66
N TYR A 21 7.06 -4.76 7.68
CA TYR A 21 8.09 -4.05 6.95
C TYR A 21 8.18 -2.58 7.35
N LYS A 22 8.99 -2.30 8.39
CA LYS A 22 9.34 -0.93 8.86
C LYS A 22 8.16 -0.04 9.29
N GLY A 23 6.92 -0.51 9.22
CA GLY A 23 5.74 0.32 9.47
C GLY A 23 5.39 1.23 8.29
N GLU A 24 5.89 0.94 7.09
CA GLU A 24 5.78 1.80 5.91
C GLU A 24 5.43 0.97 4.67
N ILE A 25 4.53 1.48 3.82
CA ILE A 25 4.21 0.88 2.52
C ILE A 25 3.80 1.96 1.52
N SER A 26 4.32 1.90 0.30
CA SER A 26 3.96 2.82 -0.77
C SER A 26 2.71 2.39 -1.53
N ILE A 27 2.02 3.33 -2.18
CA ILE A 27 0.89 2.99 -3.05
C ILE A 27 1.33 2.08 -4.20
N ARG A 28 2.53 2.30 -4.75
CA ARG A 28 3.09 1.45 -5.82
C ARG A 28 3.39 0.04 -5.33
N GLU A 29 3.88 -0.11 -4.10
CA GLU A 29 4.08 -1.41 -3.47
C GLU A 29 2.75 -2.15 -3.28
N ILE A 30 1.66 -1.41 -2.94
CA ILE A 30 0.32 -1.99 -2.90
C ILE A 30 -0.12 -2.40 -4.32
N GLU A 31 0.06 -1.56 -5.34
CA GLU A 31 -0.27 -1.87 -6.74
C GLU A 31 0.48 -3.10 -7.27
N ALA A 32 1.70 -3.33 -6.79
CA ALA A 32 2.51 -4.49 -7.13
C ALA A 32 2.07 -5.79 -6.45
N ILE A 33 1.11 -5.75 -5.51
CA ILE A 33 0.59 -6.95 -4.85
C ILE A 33 -0.07 -7.85 -5.90
N PRO A 34 0.38 -9.11 -6.06
CA PRO A 34 -0.28 -10.05 -6.94
C PRO A 34 -1.76 -10.16 -6.55
N LEU A 35 -2.65 -10.31 -7.54
CA LEU A 35 -4.11 -10.41 -7.37
C LEU A 35 -4.88 -9.07 -7.31
N LEU A 36 -4.19 -7.93 -7.45
CA LEU A 36 -4.85 -6.65 -7.74
C LEU A 36 -4.86 -6.40 -9.25
N ASP A 37 -6.06 -6.28 -9.81
CA ASP A 37 -6.26 -6.09 -11.26
C ASP A 37 -6.43 -4.60 -11.63
N ASP A 38 -6.67 -3.71 -10.65
CA ASP A 38 -6.93 -2.28 -10.86
C ASP A 38 -6.24 -1.40 -9.81
N SER A 39 -5.56 -0.34 -10.26
CA SER A 39 -4.99 0.74 -9.42
C SER A 39 -5.98 1.36 -8.41
N ARG A 40 -7.28 1.33 -8.72
CA ARG A 40 -8.34 1.80 -7.82
C ARG A 40 -8.44 0.93 -6.57
N ASP A 41 -8.19 -0.37 -6.67
CA ASP A 41 -8.18 -1.27 -5.52
C ASP A 41 -7.01 -0.94 -4.58
N ALA A 42 -5.85 -0.58 -5.12
CA ALA A 42 -4.71 -0.16 -4.30
C ALA A 42 -5.00 1.11 -3.48
N LYS A 43 -5.67 2.10 -4.09
CA LYS A 43 -6.14 3.30 -3.38
C LYS A 43 -7.18 3.00 -2.30
N LEU A 44 -8.06 2.02 -2.53
CA LEU A 44 -9.03 1.57 -1.52
C LEU A 44 -8.35 0.87 -0.35
N ILE A 45 -7.39 -0.02 -0.63
CA ILE A 45 -6.57 -0.68 0.38
C ILE A 45 -5.80 0.37 1.18
N ALA A 46 -5.18 1.35 0.53
CA ALA A 46 -4.48 2.44 1.19
C ALA A 46 -5.38 3.22 2.16
N ARG A 47 -6.60 3.57 1.73
CA ARG A 47 -7.60 4.22 2.59
C ARG A 47 -7.99 3.33 3.76
N HIS A 48 -8.16 2.03 3.53
CA HIS A 48 -8.48 1.07 4.58
C HIS A 48 -7.36 0.99 5.63
N LEU A 49 -6.11 0.85 5.20
CA LEU A 49 -4.94 0.81 6.08
C LEU A 49 -4.83 2.08 6.94
N ARG A 50 -5.09 3.25 6.33
CA ARG A 50 -5.14 4.54 7.04
C ARG A 50 -6.19 4.60 8.13
N SER A 51 -7.40 4.14 7.81
CA SER A 51 -8.48 4.09 8.79
C SER A 51 -8.18 3.10 9.91
N LYS A 52 -7.74 1.88 9.55
CA LYS A 52 -7.55 0.77 10.49
C LYS A 52 -6.36 0.96 11.42
N PHE A 53 -5.22 1.38 10.91
CA PHE A 53 -3.96 1.46 11.67
C PHE A 53 -3.57 2.90 12.05
N LYS A 54 -4.46 3.88 11.82
CA LYS A 54 -4.22 5.31 12.08
C LYS A 54 -2.90 5.80 11.46
N THR A 55 -2.63 5.40 10.22
CA THR A 55 -1.39 5.75 9.52
C THR A 55 -1.48 7.14 8.88
N LYS A 56 -0.33 7.78 8.68
CA LYS A 56 -0.19 9.05 7.97
C LYS A 56 0.23 8.80 6.52
N LEU A 57 -0.34 9.56 5.59
CA LEU A 57 0.11 9.63 4.21
C LEU A 57 1.21 10.68 4.11
N THR A 58 2.36 10.31 3.57
CA THR A 58 3.50 11.20 3.34
C THR A 58 3.93 11.06 1.89
N THR A 59 4.10 12.17 1.19
CA THR A 59 4.66 12.17 -0.16
C THR A 59 6.16 12.37 -0.03
N LEU A 60 6.96 11.38 -0.41
CA LEU A 60 8.42 11.47 -0.39
C LEU A 60 8.96 11.52 -1.81
N ARG A 61 10.03 12.29 -2.00
CA ARG A 61 10.82 12.24 -3.23
C ARG A 61 11.75 11.04 -3.12
N VAL A 62 11.59 10.07 -4.00
CA VAL A 62 12.34 8.81 -3.95
C VAL A 62 13.37 8.85 -5.07
N HIS A 63 14.64 8.94 -4.71
CA HIS A 63 15.79 8.90 -5.62
C HIS A 63 16.12 7.46 -6.05
N ARG A 64 15.10 6.68 -6.44
CA ARG A 64 15.28 5.29 -6.90
C ARG A 64 15.50 5.18 -8.41
N GLU A 65 15.21 6.22 -9.19
CA GLU A 65 15.42 6.29 -10.65
C GLU A 65 16.12 7.59 -11.05
N GLU A 66 16.74 7.63 -12.24
CA GLU A 66 17.45 8.80 -12.81
C GLU A 66 16.55 10.06 -12.88
N ILE A 67 15.24 9.88 -12.82
CA ILE A 67 14.23 10.93 -12.67
C ILE A 67 13.64 10.81 -11.27
N GLY A 68 13.83 11.84 -10.42
CA GLY A 68 13.29 11.84 -9.06
C GLY A 68 11.77 11.69 -9.07
N SER A 69 11.27 10.52 -8.68
CA SER A 69 9.84 10.24 -8.64
C SER A 69 9.26 10.60 -7.27
N TRP A 70 8.07 11.20 -7.26
CA TRP A 70 7.31 11.42 -6.03
C TRP A 70 6.49 10.17 -5.75
N GLU A 71 6.58 9.66 -4.52
CA GLU A 71 5.88 8.46 -4.10
C GLU A 71 5.02 8.74 -2.88
N GLU A 72 3.78 8.25 -2.92
CA GLU A 72 2.85 8.31 -1.81
C GLU A 72 3.08 7.12 -0.88
N ILE A 73 3.45 7.41 0.38
CA ILE A 73 3.82 6.41 1.37
C ILE A 73 2.89 6.49 2.57
N ILE A 74 2.37 5.33 2.98
CA ILE A 74 1.56 5.14 4.17
C ILE A 74 2.48 4.70 5.30
N LYS A 75 2.49 5.44 6.41
CA LYS A 75 3.37 5.17 7.56
C LYS A 75 2.61 5.09 8.87
N LEU A 76 2.91 4.09 9.70
CA LEU A 76 2.40 3.98 11.07
C LEU A 76 2.81 5.20 11.90
N VAL A 77 1.83 5.81 12.56
CA VAL A 77 2.07 6.87 13.54
C VAL A 77 2.39 6.15 14.86
N ARG A 78 3.61 6.31 15.38
CA ARG A 78 3.99 5.83 16.72
C ARG A 78 3.49 6.80 17.77
#